data_AF-A0A371ILE1-F1
#
_entry.id   AF-A0A371ILE1-F1
#
_cell.length_a   1.000
_cell.length_b   1.000
_cell.length_c   1.000
_cell.angle_alpha   90.00
_cell.angle_beta   90.00
_cell.angle_gamma   90.00
#
_symmetry.space_group_name_H-M   'P 1'
#
loop_
_entity.id
_entity.type
_entity.pdbx_description
1 polymer ?
#
loop_
_entity_poly.entity_id
_entity_poly.type
_entity_poly.pdbx_seq_one_letter_code
_entity_poly.pdbx_strand_id
1 'polypeptide(L)' 'MRFSYNKLFKLLIDKGIKKKELCEMAEISTTSIAKLGHGGNVNSEVLLKICNALNCDVGDIMEFVRDDS' A
#
# COMPACT_ATOMS: atom_id res chain seq x y z
N MET A 1 -11.97 12.50 -6.60
CA MET A 1 -11.66 11.62 -5.44
C MET A 1 -10.83 10.48 -5.97
N ARG A 2 -9.74 10.15 -5.28
CA ARG A 2 -8.82 9.07 -5.68
C ARG A 2 -8.34 8.30 -4.47
N PHE A 3 -7.79 7.12 -4.71
CA PHE A 3 -7.08 6.38 -3.67
C PHE A 3 -5.74 7.03 -3.36
N SER A 4 -5.43 7.14 -2.08
CA SER A 4 -4.13 7.50 -1.55
C SER A 4 -3.59 6.33 -0.76
N TYR A 5 -2.33 5.96 -1.03
CA TYR A 5 -1.60 4.93 -0.29
C TYR A 5 -0.50 5.54 0.59
N ASN A 6 -0.62 6.84 0.92
CA ASN A 6 0.34 7.50 1.79
C ASN A 6 0.39 6.87 3.18
N LYS A 7 -0.75 6.36 3.67
CA LYS A 7 -0.81 5.65 4.95
C LYS A 7 0.07 4.39 4.94
N LEU A 8 0.02 3.59 3.86
CA LEU A 8 0.92 2.45 3.68
C LEU A 8 2.39 2.88 3.81
N PHE A 9 2.82 3.92 3.10
CA PHE A 9 4.23 4.32 3.11
C PHE A 9 4.67 4.89 4.46
N LYS A 10 3.78 5.58 5.19
CA LYS A 10 4.05 5.98 6.58
C LYS A 10 4.18 4.75 7.48
N LEU A 11 3.25 3.80 7.40
CA LEU A 11 3.30 2.55 8.17
C LEU A 11 4.59 1.76 7.93
N LEU A 12 5.09 1.73 6.69
CA LEU A 12 6.39 1.12 6.38
C LEU A 12 7.56 1.82 7.06
N ILE A 13 7.56 3.16 7.06
CA ILE A 13 8.59 3.95 7.76
C ILE A 13 8.53 3.69 9.26
N ASP A 14 7.34 3.70 9.85
CA ASP A 14 7.12 3.47 11.28
C ASP A 14 7.57 2.07 11.72
N LYS A 15 7.40 1.06 10.84
CA LYS A 15 7.87 -0.32 11.05
C LYS A 15 9.33 -0.55 10.64
N GLY A 16 10.00 0.42 10.03
CA GLY A 16 11.37 0.27 9.51
C GLY A 16 11.49 -0.66 8.29
N ILE A 17 10.39 -0.94 7.59
CA ILE A 17 10.31 -1.88 6.47
C ILE A 17 10.57 -1.16 5.15
N LYS A 18 11.45 -1.71 4.30
CA LYS A 18 11.69 -1.16 2.96
C LYS A 18 10.64 -1.66 1.97
N LYS A 19 10.37 -0.87 0.92
CA LYS A 19 9.43 -1.28 -0.17
C LYS A 19 9.76 -2.64 -0.79
N LYS A 20 11.06 -2.95 -0.97
CA LYS A 20 11.51 -4.24 -1.51
C LYS A 20 11.18 -5.39 -0.55
N GLU A 21 11.41 -5.19 0.73
CA GLU A 21 11.09 -6.15 1.79
C GLU A 21 9.58 -6.40 1.87
N LEU A 22 8.75 -5.35 1.75
CA LEU A 22 7.30 -5.52 1.63
C LEU A 22 6.91 -6.40 0.43
N CYS A 23 7.57 -6.24 -0.73
CA CYS A 23 7.29 -7.10 -1.89
C CYS A 23 7.54 -8.58 -1.58
N GLU A 24 8.64 -8.86 -0.87
CA GLU A 24 9.03 -10.21 -0.46
C GLU A 24 8.07 -10.76 0.60
N MET A 25 7.76 -9.99 1.65
CA MET A 25 6.85 -10.38 2.73
C MET A 25 5.41 -10.61 2.27
N ALA A 26 4.92 -9.79 1.34
CA ALA A 26 3.54 -9.86 0.83
C ALA A 26 3.42 -10.71 -0.44
N GLU A 27 4.51 -11.28 -0.96
CA GLU A 27 4.51 -12.05 -2.21
C GLU A 27 3.85 -11.29 -3.38
N ILE A 28 4.22 -10.01 -3.54
CA ILE A 28 3.72 -9.14 -4.62
C ILE A 28 4.88 -8.63 -5.48
N SER A 29 4.57 -8.32 -6.74
CA SER A 29 5.55 -7.76 -7.65
C SER A 29 5.95 -6.32 -7.28
N THR A 30 7.19 -5.96 -7.61
CA THR A 30 7.68 -4.58 -7.53
C THR A 30 6.84 -3.61 -8.36
N THR A 31 6.25 -4.08 -9.46
CA THR A 31 5.32 -3.31 -10.30
C THR A 31 4.03 -2.94 -9.57
N SER A 32 3.51 -3.81 -8.68
CA SER A 32 2.35 -3.49 -7.85
C SER A 32 2.66 -2.38 -6.86
N ILE A 33 3.82 -2.45 -6.17
CA ILE A 33 4.26 -1.35 -5.28
C ILE A 33 4.47 -0.04 -6.04
N ALA A 34 5.04 -0.09 -7.25
CA ALA A 34 5.20 1.10 -8.08
C ALA A 34 3.84 1.74 -8.41
N LYS A 35 2.82 0.94 -8.79
CA LYS A 35 1.45 1.42 -9.02
C LYS A 35 0.86 2.10 -7.79
N LEU A 36 1.00 1.50 -6.60
CA LEU A 36 0.56 2.11 -5.34
C LEU A 36 1.26 3.46 -5.09
N GLY A 37 2.55 3.57 -5.42
CA GLY A 37 3.33 4.80 -5.32
C GLY A 37 2.80 5.95 -6.17
N HIS A 38 2.14 5.66 -7.28
CA HIS A 38 1.52 6.64 -8.17
C HIS A 38 0.01 6.82 -7.93
N GLY A 39 -0.55 6.24 -6.86
CA GLY A 39 -1.99 6.27 -6.61
C GLY A 39 -2.81 5.45 -7.59
N GLY A 40 -2.18 4.51 -8.29
CA GLY A 40 -2.83 3.64 -9.27
C GLY A 40 -3.70 2.56 -8.62
N ASN A 41 -4.55 1.94 -9.43
CA ASN A 41 -5.41 0.85 -8.99
C ASN A 41 -4.65 -0.50 -8.99
N VAL A 42 -4.90 -1.29 -7.96
CA VAL A 42 -4.49 -2.69 -7.84
C VAL A 42 -5.73 -3.55 -7.54
N ASN A 43 -5.62 -4.86 -7.70
CA ASN A 43 -6.70 -5.77 -7.30
C ASN A 43 -6.76 -5.90 -5.76
N SER A 44 -7.89 -6.38 -5.25
CA SER A 44 -8.08 -6.59 -3.81
C SER A 44 -7.16 -7.66 -3.24
N GLU A 45 -6.69 -8.61 -4.04
CA GLU A 45 -5.74 -9.64 -3.62
C GLU A 45 -4.39 -9.03 -3.18
N VAL A 46 -3.88 -8.04 -3.93
CA VAL A 46 -2.66 -7.30 -3.55
C VAL A 46 -2.87 -6.57 -2.21
N LEU A 47 -4.02 -5.95 -2.00
CA LEU A 47 -4.34 -5.27 -0.73
C LEU A 47 -4.38 -6.27 0.42
N LEU A 48 -5.07 -7.41 0.25
CA LEU A 48 -5.17 -8.46 1.25
C LEU A 48 -3.79 -9.01 1.64
N LYS A 49 -2.93 -9.27 0.65
CA LYS A 49 -1.54 -9.72 0.87
C LYS A 49 -0.73 -8.71 1.68
N ILE A 50 -0.85 -7.42 1.38
CA ILE A 50 -0.18 -6.36 2.14
C ILE A 50 -0.71 -6.29 3.58
N CYS A 51 -2.04 -6.32 3.76
CA CYS A 51 -2.68 -6.31 5.07
C CYS A 51 -2.19 -7.47 5.94
N ASN A 52 -2.15 -8.68 5.38
CA ASN A 52 -1.66 -9.87 6.08
C ASN A 52 -0.17 -9.76 6.43
N ALA A 53 0.67 -9.31 5.49
CA ALA A 53 2.12 -9.17 5.71
C ALA A 53 2.46 -8.13 6.78
N LEU A 54 1.66 -7.06 6.89
CA LEU A 54 1.88 -5.97 7.85
C LEU A 54 1.06 -6.13 9.15
N ASN A 55 0.18 -7.13 9.20
CA ASN A 55 -0.80 -7.37 10.26
C ASN A 55 -1.62 -6.10 10.57
N CYS A 56 -2.34 -5.60 9.56
CA CYS A 56 -3.16 -4.39 9.63
C CYS A 56 -4.42 -4.50 8.76
N ASP A 57 -5.34 -3.54 8.87
CA ASP A 57 -6.56 -3.50 8.06
C ASP A 57 -6.40 -2.54 6.85
N VAL A 58 -7.28 -2.64 5.87
CA VAL A 58 -7.23 -1.86 4.62
C VAL A 58 -7.24 -0.34 4.89
N GLY A 59 -7.94 0.11 5.93
CA GLY A 59 -7.99 1.52 6.34
C GLY A 59 -6.67 2.08 6.88
N ASP A 60 -5.74 1.21 7.27
CA ASP A 60 -4.40 1.56 7.74
C ASP A 60 -3.43 1.77 6.57
N ILE A 61 -3.74 1.23 5.39
CA ILE A 61 -2.86 1.29 4.21
C ILE A 61 -3.37 2.24 3.13
N MET A 62 -4.68 2.53 3.09
CA MET A 62 -5.26 3.40 2.08
C MET A 62 -6.43 4.24 2.60
N GLU A 63 -6.70 5.32 1.87
CA GLU A 63 -7.83 6.20 2.11
C GLU A 63 -8.32 6.83 0.81
N PHE A 64 -9.53 7.38 0.84
CA PHE A 64 -10.03 8.25 -0.22
C PHE A 64 -9.60 9.68 0.07
N VAL A 65 -8.99 10.33 -0.91
CA VAL A 65 -8.72 11.77 -0.88
C VAL A 65 -9.59 12.47 -1.91
N ARG A 66 -10.12 13.65 -1.57
CA ARG A 66 -10.76 14.54 -2.54
C ARG A 66 -9.68 15.19 -3.38
N ASP A 67 -9.96 15.38 -4.66
CA ASP A 67 -9.10 16.21 -5.50
C ASP A 67 -9.62 17.63 -5.28
N ASP A 68 -8.84 18.43 -4.56
CA ASP A 68 -9.17 19.84 -4.36
C ASP A 68 -9.06 20.52 -5.74
N SER A 69 -10.19 21.02 -6.24
CA SER A 69 -10.26 21.83 -7.46
C SER A 69 -9.94 23.28 -7.14
#